data_AF-A0A7Z1AVJ0-F1
#
_entry.id   AF-A0A7Z1AVJ0-F1
#
_cell.length_a   1.000
_cell.length_b   1.000
_cell.length_c   1.000
_cell.angle_alpha   90.00
_cell.angle_beta   90.00
_cell.angle_gamma   90.00
#
_symmetry.space_group_name_H-M   'P 1'
#
loop_
_entity.id
_entity.type
_entity.pdbx_description
1 polymer ?
#
loop_
_entity_poly.entity_id
_entity_poly.type
_entity_poly.pdbx_seq_one_letter_code
_entity_poly.pdbx_strand_id
1 'polypeptide(L)' 'MRARFIGKDPCSQEGQSPTLFATDRADRRTYIAQGWVVTDAQALADVGPVPQGEAIIEIPEDVLRMYSHDLVGELN' A
#
# COMPACT_ATOMS: atom_id res chain seq x y z
N MET A 1 -11.85 -12.81 2.85
CA MET A 1 -10.72 -11.86 2.93
C MET A 1 -11.08 -10.79 3.93
N ARG A 2 -10.24 -10.63 4.96
CA ARG A 2 -10.29 -9.56 5.96
C ARG A 2 -8.94 -8.85 5.98
N ALA A 3 -8.98 -7.54 6.18
CA ALA A 3 -7.80 -6.70 6.29
C ALA A 3 -7.32 -6.63 7.75
N ARG A 4 -6.04 -6.87 7.98
CA ARG A 4 -5.34 -6.70 9.26
C ARG A 4 -4.39 -5.54 9.13
N PHE A 5 -4.51 -4.53 9.98
CA PHE A 5 -3.64 -3.36 9.98
C PHE A 5 -2.17 -3.76 10.26
N ILE A 6 -1.25 -3.28 9.43
CA ILE A 6 0.20 -3.44 9.64
C ILE A 6 0.78 -2.14 10.18
N GLY A 7 0.47 -1.01 9.56
CA GLY A 7 1.02 0.27 9.95
C GLY A 7 0.54 1.42 9.07
N LYS A 8 0.79 2.64 9.55
CA LYS A 8 0.52 3.90 8.86
C LYS A 8 1.75 4.80 8.98
N ASP A 9 1.93 5.72 8.04
CA ASP A 9 3.01 6.71 8.11
C ASP A 9 3.06 7.44 9.48
N PRO A 10 4.21 7.43 10.18
CA PRO A 10 4.34 8.02 11.53
C PRO A 10 4.49 9.54 11.51
N CYS A 11 4.83 10.15 10.36
CA CYS A 11 5.00 11.59 10.20
C CYS A 11 3.69 12.33 9.90
N SER A 12 2.60 11.60 9.65
CA SER A 12 1.32 12.15 9.22
C SER A 12 0.57 12.84 10.38
N GLN A 13 0.56 14.18 10.34
CA GLN A 13 -0.34 15.04 11.13
C GLN A 13 -1.71 15.09 10.43
N GLU A 14 -2.71 14.52 11.09
CA GLU A 14 -4.15 14.62 10.80
C GLU A 14 -4.66 14.19 9.40
N GLY A 15 -5.30 13.01 9.36
CA GLY A 15 -6.50 12.80 8.52
C GLY A 15 -6.39 11.89 7.29
N GLN A 16 -5.23 11.75 6.65
CA GLN A 16 -5.10 10.95 5.41
C GLN A 16 -3.77 10.21 5.32
N SER A 17 -3.42 9.46 6.37
CA SER A 17 -2.17 8.70 6.39
C SER A 17 -2.25 7.49 5.46
N PRO A 18 -1.27 7.31 4.56
CA PRO A 18 -1.16 6.09 3.76
C PRO A 18 -0.93 4.91 4.69
N THR A 19 -1.64 3.82 4.43
CA THR A 19 -1.81 2.71 5.37
C THR A 19 -1.68 1.37 4.67
N LEU A 20 -0.97 0.43 5.29
CA LEU A 20 -0.80 -0.93 4.79
C LEU A 20 -1.58 -1.94 5.64
N PHE A 21 -2.25 -2.86 4.97
CA PHE A 21 -2.96 -3.98 5.60
C PHE A 21 -2.51 -5.31 4.99
N ALA A 22 -2.33 -6.32 5.84
CA ALA A 22 -2.22 -7.71 5.43
C ALA A 22 -3.62 -8.29 5.19
N THR A 23 -3.74 -9.25 4.30
CA THR A 23 -4.97 -10.03 4.17
C THR A 23 -4.85 -11.39 4.87
N ASP A 24 -5.94 -11.90 5.41
CA ASP A 24 -6.03 -13.23 6.05
C ASP A 24 -6.14 -14.39 5.06
N ARG A 25 -5.74 -14.19 3.81
CA ARG A 25 -5.84 -15.22 2.77
C ARG A 25 -4.86 -16.37 3.02
N ALA A 26 -5.35 -17.60 2.94
CA ALA A 26 -4.55 -18.81 3.12
C ALA A 26 -3.94 -19.33 1.81
N ASP A 27 -4.54 -18.99 0.67
CA ASP A 27 -4.12 -19.44 -0.67
C ASP A 27 -2.92 -18.65 -1.21
N ARG A 28 -2.82 -17.37 -0.88
CA ARG A 28 -1.70 -16.50 -1.23
C ARG A 28 -1.58 -15.34 -0.26
N ARG A 29 -0.35 -14.87 -0.04
CA ARG A 29 -0.11 -13.61 0.67
C ARG A 29 -0.48 -12.43 -0.23
N THR A 30 -1.42 -11.61 0.23
CA THR A 30 -1.79 -10.35 -0.42
C THR A 30 -1.88 -9.22 0.59
N TYR A 31 -1.63 -8.00 0.12
CA TYR A 31 -1.67 -6.79 0.91
C TYR A 31 -2.64 -5.80 0.29
N ILE A 32 -3.17 -4.89 1.11
CA ILE A 32 -3.99 -3.77 0.67
C ILE A 32 -3.26 -2.51 1.09
N ALA A 33 -3.05 -1.61 0.14
CA ALA A 33 -2.47 -0.30 0.38
C ALA A 33 -3.54 0.76 0.19
N GLN A 34 -3.60 1.70 1.14
CA GLN A 34 -4.34 2.95 1.01
C GLN A 34 -3.33 4.08 0.79
N GLY A 35 -3.56 4.89 -0.23
CA GLY A 35 -2.71 6.02 -0.62
C GLY A 35 -3.50 7.07 -1.38
N TRP A 36 -2.80 8.01 -2.00
CA TRP A 36 -3.42 9.07 -2.80
C TRP A 36 -3.55 8.62 -4.25
N VAL A 37 -4.72 8.81 -4.86
CA VAL A 37 -4.88 8.50 -6.28
C VAL A 37 -3.98 9.42 -7.10
N VAL A 38 -3.16 8.84 -7.97
CA VAL A 38 -2.29 9.60 -8.86
C VAL A 38 -3.15 10.29 -9.91
N THR A 39 -3.08 11.61 -9.95
CA THR A 39 -3.79 12.45 -10.94
C THR A 39 -2.85 13.11 -11.94
N ASP A 40 -1.53 12.97 -11.77
CA ASP A 40 -0.54 13.53 -12.68
C ASP A 40 -0.56 12.79 -14.03
N ALA A 41 -0.78 13.53 -15.11
CA ALA A 41 -0.98 12.93 -16.42
C ALA A 41 0.30 12.31 -17.01
N GLN A 42 1.49 12.83 -16.67
CA GLN A 42 2.75 12.26 -17.14
C GLN A 42 3.06 10.96 -16.41
N ALA A 43 2.92 10.95 -15.08
CA ALA A 43 3.08 9.73 -14.28
C ALA A 43 2.10 8.62 -14.72
N LEU A 44 0.84 8.96 -15.01
CA LEU A 44 -0.13 8.01 -15.53
C LEU A 44 0.23 7.52 -16.94
N ALA A 45 0.77 8.38 -17.81
CA ALA A 45 1.24 7.98 -19.14
C ALA A 45 2.44 7.03 -19.07
N ASP A 46 3.36 7.26 -18.12
CA ASP A 46 4.53 6.40 -17.89
C ASP A 46 4.14 5.00 -17.39
N VAL A 47 3.12 4.91 -16.52
CA VAL A 47 2.56 3.63 -16.05
C VAL A 47 1.82 2.91 -17.19
N GLY A 48 1.13 3.66 -18.05
CA GLY A 48 0.40 3.15 -19.19
C GLY A 48 -1.07 2.83 -18.90
N PRO A 49 -1.73 1.98 -19.73
CA PRO A 49 -3.17 1.76 -19.64
C PRO A 49 -3.59 1.07 -18.34
N VAL A 50 -4.53 1.68 -17.62
CA VAL A 50 -5.11 1.16 -16.38
C VAL A 50 -6.45 0.48 -16.67
N PRO A 51 -6.60 -0.84 -16.39
CA PRO A 51 -7.86 -1.55 -16.56
C PRO A 51 -9.02 -1.00 -15.73
N GLN A 52 -10.24 -1.31 -16.15
CA GLN A 52 -11.44 -0.92 -15.40
C GLN A 52 -11.44 -1.56 -14.00
N GLY A 53 -11.64 -0.74 -12.98
CA GLY A 53 -11.66 -1.17 -11.58
C GLY A 53 -10.30 -1.12 -10.88
N GLU A 54 -9.24 -0.70 -11.59
CA GLU A 54 -7.93 -0.43 -11.02
C GLU A 54 -7.70 1.08 -10.85
N ALA A 55 -6.89 1.44 -9.86
CA ALA A 55 -6.46 2.81 -9.62
C ALA A 55 -4.97 2.82 -9.26
N ILE A 56 -4.24 3.79 -9.80
CA ILE A 56 -2.85 4.01 -9.44
C ILE A 56 -2.84 4.91 -8.21
N ILE A 57 -2.20 4.46 -7.14
CA ILE A 57 -2.05 5.21 -5.90
C ILE A 57 -0.57 5.46 -5.60
N GLU A 58 -0.28 6.63 -5.06
CA GLU A 58 0.99 6.98 -4.47
C GLU A 58 0.98 6.60 -2.99
N ILE A 59 2.06 5.95 -2.55
CA ILE A 59 2.34 5.63 -1.15
C ILE A 59 3.79 6.04 -0.83
N PRO A 60 4.07 6.53 0.39
CA PRO A 60 5.40 6.93 0.79
C PRO A 60 6.28 5.71 1.05
N GLU A 61 7.59 5.90 0.93
CA GLU A 61 8.59 4.85 1.12
C GLU A 61 8.51 4.20 2.52
N ASP A 62 8.17 4.97 3.55
CA ASP A 62 8.05 4.46 4.92
C ASP A 62 6.97 3.37 5.06
N VAL A 63 5.89 3.45 4.27
CA VAL A 63 4.87 2.40 4.22
C VAL A 63 5.42 1.12 3.59
N LEU A 64 6.31 1.22 2.60
CA LEU A 64 7.01 0.07 2.03
C LEU A 64 8.02 -0.55 3.00
N ARG A 65 8.70 0.25 3.83
CA ARG A 65 9.61 -0.27 4.87
C ARG A 65 8.87 -1.03 5.98
N MET A 66 7.59 -0.74 6.23
CA MET A 66 6.79 -1.53 7.17
C MET A 66 6.58 -2.97 6.69
N TYR A 67 6.43 -3.17 5.37
CA TYR A 67 6.34 -4.51 4.79
C TYR A 67 7.65 -5.31 4.98
N SER A 68 8.82 -4.68 4.77
CA SER A 68 10.09 -5.37 4.95
C SER A 68 10.33 -5.79 6.40
N HIS A 69 9.87 -5.01 7.38
CA HIS A 69 9.99 -5.36 8.79
C HIS A 69 9.10 -6.56 9.20
N ASP A 70 7.88 -6.67 8.66
CA ASP A 70 6.99 -7.83 8.86
C ASP A 70 7.65 -9.11 8.32
N LEU A 71 8.23 -9.05 7.11
CA LEU A 71 8.98 -10.18 6.52
C LEU A 71 10.23 -10.59 7.30
N VAL A 72 10.98 -9.64 7.87
CA VAL A 72 12.20 -9.95 8.65
C VAL A 72 11.85 -10.47 10.05
N GLY A 73 10.74 -10.05 10.62
CA GLY A 73 10.22 -10.58 11.89
C GLY A 73 9.76 -12.04 11.80
N GLU A 74 9.35 -12.51 10.61
CA GLU A 74 8.98 -13.91 10.36
C GLU A 74 10.18 -14.83 10.03
N LEU A 75 11.37 -14.27 9.79
CA LEU A 75 12.59 -15.03 9.45
C LEU A 75 13.53 -15.25 10.64
N ASN A 76 13.13 -14.87 11.85
CA ASN A 76 13.87 -15.13 13.11
C ASN A 76 13.08 -16.03 14.05
#